data_AF-A0A351Y6W2-F1
#
_entry.id   AF-A0A351Y6W2-F1
#
_cell.length_a   1.000
_cell.length_b   1.000
_cell.length_c   1.000
_cell.angle_alpha   90.00
_cell.angle_beta   90.00
_cell.angle_gamma   90.00
#
_symmetry.space_group_name_H-M   'P 1'
#
loop_
_entity.id
_entity.type
_entity.pdbx_description
1 polymer ?
#
loop_
_entity_poly.entity_id
_entity_poly.type
_entity_poly.pdbx_seq_one_letter_code
_entity_poly.pdbx_strand_id
1 'polypeptide(L)' 'MPSFEIFTSPDRRETNGWMRFNQPLYHFGQIIKDIYLKFENGIIVDFDASENKEGLKEMINIPNANKL' A
#
# COMPACT_ATOMS: atom_id res chain seq x y z
N MET A 1 -18.21 -8.40 17.12
CA MET A 1 -16.92 -8.71 16.47
C MET A 1 -17.18 -9.42 15.16
N PRO A 2 -17.21 -8.71 14.02
CA PRO A 2 -17.04 -9.36 12.73
C PRO A 2 -15.55 -9.66 12.50
N SER A 3 -15.25 -10.87 12.04
CA SER A 3 -13.96 -11.24 11.46
C SER A 3 -14.24 -12.27 10.38
N PHE A 4 -14.01 -11.88 9.13
CA PHE A 4 -14.31 -12.69 7.94
C PHE A 4 -13.06 -12.95 7.09
N GLU A 5 -11.90 -12.52 7.58
CA GLU A 5 -10.63 -12.61 6.88
C GLU A 5 -9.84 -13.85 7.33
N ILE A 6 -9.22 -14.50 6.35
CA ILE A 6 -8.16 -15.49 6.55
C ILE A 6 -6.93 -14.88 5.89
N PHE A 7 -5.86 -14.69 6.64
CA PHE A 7 -4.62 -14.07 6.16
C PHE A 7 -3.39 -14.86 6.59
N THR A 8 -2.30 -14.66 5.85
CA THR A 8 -0.96 -15.16 6.18
C THR A 8 0.07 -14.11 5.79
N SER A 9 1.29 -14.22 6.33
CA SER A 9 2.37 -13.29 5.99
C SER A 9 3.06 -13.72 4.69
N PRO A 10 3.22 -12.83 3.70
CA PRO A 10 3.99 -13.10 2.49
C PRO A 10 5.50 -13.09 2.77
N ASP A 11 6.31 -13.64 1.86
CA ASP A 11 7.76 -13.39 1.87
C ASP A 11 8.04 -11.99 1.33
N ARG A 12 8.51 -11.12 2.22
CA ARG A 12 8.88 -9.72 1.92
C ARG A 12 9.96 -9.53 0.86
N ARG A 13 10.62 -10.58 0.37
CA ARG A 13 11.72 -10.48 -0.61
C ARG A 13 11.28 -10.82 -2.02
N GLU A 14 10.14 -11.48 -2.18
CA GLU A 14 9.77 -12.14 -3.44
C GLU A 14 8.59 -11.46 -4.16
N THR A 15 8.01 -10.41 -3.57
CA THR A 15 6.86 -9.73 -4.17
C THR A 15 7.27 -8.89 -5.37
N ASN A 16 6.69 -9.19 -6.53
CA ASN A 16 6.93 -8.49 -7.79
C ASN A 16 5.61 -8.24 -8.52
N GLY A 17 5.47 -7.08 -9.17
CA GLY A 17 4.29 -6.74 -9.96
C GLY A 17 3.67 -5.42 -9.54
N TRP A 18 2.35 -5.29 -9.69
CA TRP A 18 1.62 -4.09 -9.33
C TRP A 18 0.28 -4.44 -8.72
N MET A 19 -0.26 -3.53 -7.91
CA MET A 19 -1.60 -3.65 -7.36
C MET A 19 -2.34 -2.31 -7.40
N ARG A 20 -3.67 -2.40 -7.44
CA ARG A 20 -4.57 -1.26 -7.31
C ARG A 20 -5.60 -1.53 -6.23
N PHE A 21 -5.88 -0.52 -5.42
CA PHE A 21 -6.87 -0.59 -4.37
C PHE A 21 -8.25 -0.41 -4.98
N ASN A 22 -9.18 -1.29 -4.61
CA ASN A 22 -10.59 -1.21 -5.01
C ASN A 22 -11.45 -0.49 -3.96
N GLN A 23 -10.84 -0.04 -2.85
CA GLN A 23 -11.48 0.72 -1.79
C GLN A 23 -10.58 1.88 -1.36
N PRO A 24 -11.17 3.01 -0.94
CA PRO A 24 -10.40 4.13 -0.40
C PRO A 24 -9.74 3.77 0.93
N LEU A 25 -8.54 4.30 1.15
CA LEU A 25 -7.83 4.19 2.42
C LEU A 25 -8.19 5.39 3.30
N TYR A 26 -8.70 5.13 4.49
CA TYR A 26 -8.95 6.14 5.52
C TYR A 26 -7.84 6.10 6.55
N HIS A 27 -7.05 7.16 6.63
CA HIS A 27 -5.91 7.24 7.55
C HIS A 27 -5.84 8.63 8.21
N PHE A 28 -5.90 8.69 9.55
CA PHE A 28 -5.86 9.93 10.33
C PHE A 28 -6.79 11.06 9.83
N GLY A 29 -8.00 10.72 9.39
CA GLY A 29 -8.98 11.69 8.87
C GLY A 29 -8.71 12.15 7.44
N GLN A 30 -7.64 11.66 6.81
CA GLN A 30 -7.39 11.80 5.38
C GLN A 30 -7.92 10.60 4.61
N ILE A 31 -8.33 10.86 3.36
CA ILE A 31 -8.79 9.84 2.42
C ILE A 31 -7.79 9.79 1.28
N ILE A 32 -7.34 8.59 0.93
CA ILE A 32 -6.49 8.34 -0.23
C ILE A 32 -7.27 7.41 -1.16
N LYS A 33 -7.41 7.80 -2.44
CA LYS A 33 -8.20 7.07 -3.44
C LYS A 33 -7.36 6.58 -4.61
N ASP A 34 -7.84 5.50 -5.22
CA ASP A 34 -7.27 4.85 -6.40
C ASP A 34 -5.76 4.60 -6.27
N ILE A 35 -5.34 4.08 -5.12
CA ILE A 35 -3.93 3.80 -4.83
C ILE A 35 -3.42 2.76 -5.82
N TYR A 36 -2.30 3.07 -6.45
CA TYR A 36 -1.50 2.16 -7.27
C TYR A 36 -0.13 2.00 -6.63
N LEU A 37 0.34 0.76 -6.48
CA LEU A 37 1.70 0.45 -6.02
C LEU A 37 2.35 -0.54 -6.98
N LYS A 38 3.63 -0.33 -7.31
CA LYS A 38 4.49 -1.25 -8.06
C LYS A 38 5.60 -1.78 -7.16
N PHE A 39 5.78 -3.09 -7.17
CA PHE A 39 6.78 -3.80 -6.37
C PHE A 39 7.83 -4.47 -7.25
N GLU A 40 9.08 -4.38 -6.82
CA GLU A 40 10.20 -5.16 -7.34
C GLU A 40 11.04 -5.66 -6.16
N ASN A 41 11.28 -6.97 -6.09
CA ASN A 41 11.99 -7.65 -5.00
C ASN A 41 11.47 -7.27 -3.59
N GLY A 42 10.14 -7.14 -3.47
CA GLY A 42 9.48 -6.82 -2.22
C GLY A 42 9.54 -5.35 -1.78
N ILE A 43 10.04 -4.46 -2.65
CA ILE A 43 10.14 -3.02 -2.37
C ILE A 43 9.23 -2.26 -3.33
N ILE A 44 8.53 -1.24 -2.82
CA ILE A 44 7.77 -0.30 -3.64
C ILE A 44 8.76 0.56 -4.44
N VAL A 45 8.68 0.46 -5.77
CA VAL A 45 9.51 1.22 -6.71
C VAL A 45 8.74 2.36 -7.40
N ASP A 46 7.41 2.28 -7.44
CA ASP A 46 6.55 3.30 -8.00
C ASP A 46 5.19 3.31 -7.28
N PHE A 47 4.57 4.48 -7.17
CA PHE A 47 3.27 4.64 -6.54
C PHE A 47 2.49 5.84 -7.09
N ASP A 48 1.17 5.70 -7.07
CA ASP A 48 0.26 6.76 -7.48
C ASP A 48 -1.04 6.74 -6.67
N ALA A 49 -1.74 7.87 -6.65
CA ALA A 49 -3.07 8.00 -6.06
C ALA A 49 -3.81 9.15 -6.75
N SER A 50 -5.11 8.99 -6.98
CA SER A 50 -5.95 10.04 -7.58
C SER A 50 -6.26 11.17 -6.58
N GLU A 51 -6.36 10.81 -5.30
CA GLU A 51 -6.63 11.73 -4.20
C GLU A 51 -5.56 11.56 -3.12
N ASN A 52 -5.00 12.67 -2.65
CA ASN A 52 -4.03 12.74 -1.56
C ASN A 52 -2.76 11.87 -1.75
N LYS A 53 -2.10 12.03 -2.91
CA LYS A 53 -0.82 11.38 -3.22
C LYS A 53 0.31 11.73 -2.25
N GLU A 54 0.32 12.96 -1.72
CA GLU A 54 1.34 13.37 -0.73
C GLU A 54 1.20 12.59 0.58
N GLY A 55 -0.01 12.36 1.08
CA GLY A 55 -0.23 11.51 2.24
C GLY A 55 0.27 10.08 2.02
N LEU A 56 0.03 9.51 0.83
CA LEU A 56 0.57 8.19 0.47
C LEU A 56 2.10 8.18 0.47
N LYS A 57 2.72 9.22 -0.07
CA LYS A 57 4.18 9.38 -0.09
C LYS A 57 4.76 9.46 1.31
N GLU A 58 4.14 10.23 2.21
CA GLU A 58 4.55 10.30 3.61
C GLU A 58 4.52 8.92 4.28
N MET A 59 3.46 8.13 4.04
CA MET A 59 3.34 6.77 4.57
C MET A 59 4.47 5.85 4.07
N ILE A 60 4.76 5.88 2.77
CA ILE A 60 5.79 5.03 2.15
C ILE A 60 7.22 5.40 2.63
N ASN A 61 7.45 6.67 2.94
CA ASN A 61 8.75 7.16 3.42
C ASN A 61 9.06 6.78 4.87
N ILE A 62 8.10 6.25 5.63
CA ILE A 62 8.35 5.72 6.97
C ILE A 62 9.35 4.56 6.86
N PRO A 63 10.35 4.45 7.76
CA PRO A 63 11.34 3.38 7.70
C PRO A 63 10.70 1.98 7.60
N ASN A 64 11.01 1.27 6.50
CA ASN A 64 10.48 -0.06 6.13
C ASN A 64 9.00 -0.13 5.70
N ALA A 65 8.27 0.97 5.63
CA ALA A 65 6.88 0.97 5.14
C ALA A 65 6.76 0.74 3.63
N ASN A 66 7.86 0.87 2.89
CA ASN A 66 7.94 0.58 1.48
C ASN A 66 8.19 -0.91 1.16
N LYS A 67 8.11 -1.80 2.14
CA LYS A 67 8.32 -3.24 1.98
C LYS A 67 7.02 -3.97 2.26
N LEU A 68 6.78 -5.05 1.52
CA LEU A 68 5.75 -6.02 1.89
C LEU A 68 6.22 -6.90 3.06
#